data_AF-U6D648-F1
#
_entry.id   AF-U6D648-F1
#
_cell.length_a   1.000
_cell.length_b   1.000
_cell.length_c   1.000
_cell.angle_alpha   90.00
_cell.angle_beta   90.00
_cell.angle_gamma   90.00
#
_symmetry.space_group_name_H-M   'P 1'
#
loop_
_entity.id
_entity.type
_entity.pdbx_description
1 polymer ?
#
loop_
_entity_poly.entity_id
_entity_poly.type
_entity_poly.pdbx_seq_one_letter_code
_entity_poly.pdbx_strand_id
1 'polypeptide(L)'
;SDTLITPVVGFLDQHFQAQPNPDEVKSVFLVPLDYFLHPHLYHQNYLTRCGHHILIHCFEYTNPEDGVTYQINGITAKFALFLALIILGEKPIFEMEFNLNDLISSSEEIFLKLKQHAPSKL
;
A
#
# COMPACT_ATOMS: atom_id res chain seq x y z
N SER A 1 4.36 15.98 11.23
CA SER A 1 4.67 16.68 9.98
C SER A 1 3.36 17.10 9.35
N ASP A 2 3.35 18.23 8.63
CA ASP A 2 2.17 18.78 7.95
C ASP A 2 2.12 18.28 6.49
N THR A 3 2.47 17.01 6.28
CA THR A 3 2.64 16.41 4.95
C THR A 3 1.38 15.65 4.54
N LEU A 4 0.84 15.98 3.38
CA LEU A 4 -0.27 15.28 2.74
C LEU A 4 0.23 14.59 1.47
N ILE A 5 -0.18 13.33 1.27
CA ILE A 5 0.12 12.54 0.08
C ILE A 5 -1.20 12.28 -0.65
N THR A 6 -1.24 12.63 -1.94
CA THR A 6 -2.40 12.39 -2.82
C THR A 6 -2.03 11.31 -3.84
N PRO A 7 -2.49 10.05 -3.66
CA PRO A 7 -2.22 8.99 -4.63
C PRO A 7 -3.04 9.19 -5.92
N VAL A 8 -2.45 8.82 -7.06
CA VAL A 8 -3.11 8.83 -8.38
C VAL A 8 -2.85 7.48 -9.06
N VAL A 9 -3.88 6.92 -9.68
CA VAL A 9 -3.77 5.67 -10.45
C VAL A 9 -3.58 6.01 -11.93
N GLY A 10 -2.58 5.39 -12.57
CA GLY A 10 -2.31 5.53 -13.99
C GLY A 10 -2.38 4.19 -14.69
N PHE A 11 -2.88 4.20 -15.93
CA PHE A 11 -2.80 3.06 -16.84
C PHE A 11 -1.57 3.25 -17.73
N LEU A 12 -0.71 2.23 -17.79
CA LEU A 12 0.50 2.27 -18.61
C LEU A 12 0.22 1.72 -20.01
N ASP A 13 0.84 2.32 -21.02
CA ASP A 13 0.84 1.75 -22.37
C ASP A 13 1.60 0.42 -22.39
N GLN A 14 1.10 -0.55 -23.15
CA GLN A 14 1.69 -1.89 -23.24
C GLN A 14 3.14 -1.90 -23.77
N HIS A 15 3.55 -0.87 -24.51
CA HIS A 15 4.89 -0.72 -25.05
C HIS A 15 5.80 0.15 -24.18
N PHE A 16 5.32 0.63 -23.03
CA PHE A 16 6.14 1.37 -22.09
C PHE A 16 7.32 0.53 -21.61
N GLN A 17 8.50 1.13 -21.58
CA GLN A 17 9.72 0.53 -21.04
C GLN A 17 10.32 1.50 -20.02
N ALA A 18 10.51 1.04 -18.79
CA ALA A 18 11.07 1.87 -17.73
C ALA A 18 12.54 2.19 -18.01
N GLN A 19 12.92 3.45 -17.87
CA GLN A 19 14.30 3.92 -17.96
C GLN A 19 14.68 4.60 -16.63
N PRO A 20 15.14 3.83 -15.62
CA PRO A 20 15.42 4.38 -14.30
C PRO A 20 16.58 5.37 -14.33
N ASN A 21 16.39 6.53 -13.68
CA ASN A 21 17.49 7.46 -13.41
C ASN A 21 18.35 6.90 -12.26
N PRO A 22 19.62 6.52 -12.48
CA PRO A 22 20.46 5.91 -11.45
C PRO A 22 20.78 6.84 -10.27
N ASP A 23 20.63 8.16 -10.44
CA ASP A 23 20.87 9.14 -9.37
C ASP A 23 19.80 9.07 -8.27
N GLU A 24 18.61 8.55 -8.59
CA GLU A 24 17.44 8.57 -7.70
C GLU A 24 16.79 7.18 -7.52
N VAL A 25 16.82 6.34 -8.56
CA VAL A 25 16.10 5.07 -8.63
C VAL A 25 17.08 3.91 -8.79
N LYS A 26 17.21 3.11 -7.73
CA LYS A 26 18.10 1.94 -7.71
C LYS A 26 17.60 0.78 -8.58
N SER A 27 16.29 0.52 -8.57
CA SER A 27 15.69 -0.59 -9.32
C SER A 27 14.20 -0.34 -9.57
N VAL A 28 13.68 -0.94 -10.64
CA VAL A 28 12.26 -0.98 -10.98
C VAL A 28 11.86 -2.45 -11.08
N PHE A 29 10.71 -2.79 -10.50
CA PHE A 29 10.19 -4.16 -10.50
C PHE A 29 8.66 -4.11 -10.59
N LEU A 30 8.07 -5.23 -11.00
CA LEU A 30 6.62 -5.40 -11.10
C LEU A 30 6.17 -6.48 -10.13
N VAL A 31 4.95 -6.29 -9.58
CA VAL A 31 4.29 -7.26 -8.73
C VAL A 31 2.88 -7.48 -9.27
N PRO A 32 2.43 -8.74 -9.46
CA PRO A 32 1.05 -9.02 -9.80
C PRO A 32 0.08 -8.41 -8.78
N LEU A 33 -1.00 -7.78 -9.24
CA LEU A 33 -1.90 -7.04 -8.34
C LEU A 33 -2.60 -7.96 -7.33
N ASP A 34 -2.93 -9.18 -7.74
CA ASP A 34 -3.51 -10.24 -6.90
C ASP A 34 -2.59 -10.70 -5.77
N TYR A 35 -1.27 -10.52 -5.92
CA TYR A 35 -0.30 -10.80 -4.85
C TYR A 35 -0.61 -10.04 -3.56
N PHE A 36 -1.16 -8.84 -3.67
CA PHE A 36 -1.51 -8.03 -2.49
C PHE A 36 -2.75 -8.55 -1.75
N LEU A 37 -3.53 -9.46 -2.34
CA LEU A 37 -4.65 -10.13 -1.67
C LEU A 37 -4.28 -11.54 -1.19
N HIS A 38 -3.40 -12.21 -1.93
CA HIS A 38 -2.97 -13.59 -1.70
C HIS A 38 -1.44 -13.74 -1.68
N PRO A 39 -0.74 -13.05 -0.76
CA PRO A 39 0.72 -13.07 -0.73
C PRO A 39 1.25 -14.42 -0.23
N HIS A 40 2.41 -14.82 -0.75
CA HIS A 40 3.15 -15.98 -0.23
C HIS A 40 3.86 -15.65 1.09
N LEU A 41 4.50 -14.49 1.16
CA LEU A 41 5.16 -13.99 2.36
C LEU A 41 4.58 -12.64 2.76
N TYR A 42 4.00 -12.62 3.95
CA TYR A 42 3.30 -11.46 4.49
C TYR A 42 3.30 -11.47 6.01
N HIS A 43 3.48 -10.30 6.59
CA HIS A 43 3.27 -10.08 8.02
C HIS A 43 2.68 -8.69 8.27
N GLN A 44 2.17 -8.51 9.49
CA GLN A 44 1.57 -7.27 9.94
C GLN A 44 2.27 -6.80 11.20
N ASN A 45 2.48 -5.49 11.28
CA ASN A 45 2.93 -4.83 12.48
C ASN A 45 1.86 -3.85 12.96
N TYR A 46 1.71 -3.74 14.27
CA TYR A 46 0.82 -2.76 14.88
C TYR A 46 1.63 -1.59 15.41
N LEU A 47 1.28 -0.39 15.00
CA LEU A 47 1.88 0.85 15.49
C LEU A 47 0.82 1.69 16.18
N THR A 48 1.05 2.03 17.44
CA THR A 48 0.21 3.02 18.12
C THR A 48 0.74 4.42 17.82
N ARG A 49 -0.07 5.26 17.16
CA ARG A 49 0.26 6.66 16.89
C ARG A 49 -0.93 7.55 17.25
N CYS A 50 -0.68 8.60 18.04
CA CYS A 50 -1.72 9.53 18.50
C CYS A 50 -2.94 8.81 19.13
N GLY A 51 -2.69 7.74 19.91
CA GLY A 51 -3.75 6.94 20.54
C GLY A 51 -4.49 5.97 19.62
N HIS A 52 -4.11 5.87 18.34
CA HIS A 52 -4.75 4.98 17.36
C HIS A 52 -3.82 3.83 16.98
N HIS A 53 -4.39 2.62 16.93
CA HIS A 53 -3.71 1.45 16.38
C HIS A 53 -3.73 1.52 14.85
N ILE A 54 -2.55 1.67 14.26
CA ILE A 54 -2.34 1.67 12.82
C ILE A 54 -1.79 0.29 12.45
N LEU A 55 -2.47 -0.36 11.51
CA LEU A 55 -2.01 -1.59 10.89
C LEU A 55 -0.97 -1.26 9.82
N ILE A 56 0.19 -1.91 9.88
CA ILE A 56 1.26 -1.78 8.89
C ILE A 56 1.39 -3.10 8.16
N HIS A 57 1.04 -3.08 6.88
CA HIS A 57 1.25 -4.21 5.97
C HIS A 57 2.71 -4.29 5.55
N CYS A 58 3.26 -5.51 5.55
CA CYS A 58 4.59 -5.83 5.06
C CYS A 58 4.49 -7.05 4.14
N PHE A 59 4.68 -6.82 2.83
CA PHE A 59 4.72 -7.86 1.82
C PHE A 59 6.17 -8.13 1.42
N GLU A 60 6.52 -9.40 1.21
CA GLU A 60 7.80 -9.77 0.59
C GLU A 60 7.50 -10.47 -0.72
N TYR A 61 8.00 -9.94 -1.84
CA TYR A 61 7.80 -10.50 -3.16
C TYR A 61 9.13 -10.88 -3.78
N THR A 62 9.32 -12.16 -4.07
CA THR A 62 10.46 -12.64 -4.85
C THR A 62 10.10 -12.66 -6.32
N ASN A 63 10.79 -11.85 -7.12
CA ASN A 63 10.59 -11.82 -8.56
C ASN A 63 11.04 -13.16 -9.15
N PRO A 64 10.16 -13.93 -9.83
CA PRO A 64 10.52 -15.23 -10.38
C PRO A 64 11.54 -15.15 -11.53
N GLU A 65 11.70 -13.98 -12.17
CA GLU A 65 12.61 -13.83 -13.32
C GLU A 65 14.08 -13.71 -12.90
N ASP A 66 14.38 -13.00 -11.80
CA ASP A 66 15.74 -12.70 -11.35
C ASP A 66 16.05 -13.24 -9.94
N GLY A 67 15.05 -13.76 -9.22
CA GLY A 67 15.18 -14.28 -7.86
C GLY A 67 15.34 -13.21 -6.78
N VAL A 68 15.21 -11.93 -7.10
CA VAL A 68 15.37 -10.83 -6.13
C VAL A 68 14.12 -10.68 -5.27
N THR A 69 14.30 -10.62 -3.95
CA THR A 69 13.21 -10.38 -3.00
C THR A 69 13.10 -8.90 -2.66
N TYR A 70 11.90 -8.34 -2.84
CA TYR A 70 11.55 -6.96 -2.52
C TYR A 70 10.61 -6.91 -1.32
N GLN A 71 10.86 -5.96 -0.42
CA GLN A 71 9.97 -5.67 0.71
C GLN A 71 9.12 -4.43 0.40
N ILE A 72 7.81 -4.56 0.56
CA ILE A 72 6.81 -3.51 0.27
C ILE A 72 6.01 -3.26 1.55
N ASN A 73 6.23 -2.10 2.16
CA ASN A 73 5.79 -1.83 3.53
C ASN A 73 5.08 -0.46 3.65
N GLY A 74 4.40 -0.23 4.76
CA GLY A 74 3.91 1.10 5.15
C GLY A 74 2.85 1.65 4.19
N ILE A 75 2.95 2.94 3.84
CA ILE A 75 1.92 3.61 3.03
C ILE A 75 1.85 3.06 1.60
N THR A 76 2.98 2.64 1.02
CA THR A 76 3.02 2.03 -0.32
C THR A 76 2.25 0.72 -0.33
N ALA A 77 2.50 -0.16 0.65
CA ALA A 77 1.78 -1.41 0.81
C ALA A 77 0.27 -1.20 0.99
N LYS A 78 -0.11 -0.20 1.81
CA LYS A 78 -1.51 0.16 2.02
C LYS A 78 -2.21 0.58 0.72
N PHE A 79 -1.58 1.41 -0.10
CA PHE A 79 -2.17 1.81 -1.39
C PHE A 79 -2.25 0.67 -2.40
N ALA A 80 -1.23 -0.20 -2.45
CA ALA A 80 -1.26 -1.38 -3.33
C ALA A 80 -2.39 -2.35 -2.94
N LEU A 81 -2.55 -2.64 -1.65
CA LEU A 81 -3.67 -3.42 -1.13
C LEU A 81 -5.02 -2.76 -1.47
N PHE A 82 -5.17 -1.46 -1.17
CA PHE A 82 -6.42 -0.74 -1.43
C PHE A 82 -6.81 -0.76 -2.91
N LEU A 83 -5.84 -0.61 -3.81
CA LEU A 83 -6.07 -0.72 -5.25
C LEU A 83 -6.50 -2.12 -5.66
N ALA A 84 -5.85 -3.16 -5.11
CA ALA A 84 -6.22 -4.55 -5.38
C ALA A 84 -7.66 -4.86 -4.90
N LEU A 85 -8.05 -4.36 -3.72
CA LEU A 85 -9.42 -4.49 -3.21
C LEU A 85 -10.46 -3.86 -4.15
N ILE A 86 -10.17 -2.66 -4.69
CA ILE A 86 -11.07 -1.95 -5.60
C ILE A 86 -11.20 -2.70 -6.94
N ILE A 87 -10.09 -3.13 -7.52
CA ILE A 87 -10.06 -3.69 -8.87
C ILE A 87 -10.56 -5.15 -8.89
N LEU A 88 -10.14 -5.95 -7.92
CA LEU A 88 -10.41 -7.39 -7.90
C LEU A 88 -11.68 -7.72 -7.09
N GLY A 89 -12.06 -6.88 -6.12
CA GLY A 89 -13.27 -7.09 -5.32
C GLY A 89 -13.21 -8.32 -4.40
N GLU A 90 -12.01 -8.87 -4.17
CA GLU A 90 -11.79 -10.07 -3.39
C GLU A 90 -11.31 -9.73 -1.97
N LYS A 91 -11.71 -10.58 -1.00
CA LYS A 91 -11.28 -10.44 0.38
C LYS A 91 -9.89 -11.07 0.56
N PRO A 92 -8.90 -10.36 1.13
CA PRO A 92 -7.58 -10.93 1.39
C PRO A 92 -7.63 -12.02 2.45
N ILE A 93 -6.59 -12.86 2.49
CA ILE A 93 -6.44 -13.96 3.46
C ILE A 93 -6.03 -13.51 4.87
N PHE A 94 -5.97 -12.20 5.10
CA PHE A 94 -5.49 -11.57 6.33
C PHE A 94 -6.41 -10.43 6.77
N GLU A 95 -6.20 -9.93 7.99
CA GLU A 95 -6.97 -8.81 8.54
C GLU A 95 -6.63 -7.49 7.82
N MET A 96 -7.61 -6.61 7.62
CA MET A 96 -7.39 -5.30 7.00
C MET A 96 -8.20 -4.23 7.70
N GLU A 97 -7.72 -2.98 7.63
CA GLU A 97 -8.41 -1.83 8.23
C GLU A 97 -9.64 -1.36 7.43
N PHE A 98 -9.80 -1.82 6.19
CA PHE A 98 -10.88 -1.39 5.29
C PHE A 98 -12.14 -2.25 5.45
N ASN A 99 -13.31 -1.64 5.27
CA ASN A 99 -14.56 -2.38 5.11
C ASN A 99 -14.72 -2.76 3.63
N LEU A 100 -14.65 -4.06 3.30
CA LEU A 100 -14.79 -4.52 1.92
C LEU A 100 -16.14 -4.14 1.29
N ASN A 101 -17.20 -4.08 2.09
CA ASN A 101 -18.54 -3.73 1.60
C ASN A 101 -18.70 -2.21 1.39
N ASP A 102 -17.76 -1.41 1.89
CA ASP A 102 -17.79 0.06 1.84
C ASP A 102 -16.38 0.65 1.89
N LEU A 103 -15.58 0.35 0.86
CA LEU A 103 -14.17 0.69 0.79
C LEU A 103 -13.94 2.20 0.83
N ILE A 104 -14.79 2.97 0.15
CA ILE A 104 -14.63 4.43 0.02
C ILE A 104 -14.85 5.09 1.38
N SER A 105 -16.01 4.92 2.00
CA SER A 105 -16.31 5.59 3.26
C SER A 105 -15.40 5.13 4.40
N SER A 106 -15.06 3.83 4.46
CA SER A 106 -14.09 3.36 5.46
C SER A 106 -12.69 3.96 5.27
N SER A 107 -12.23 4.16 4.02
CA SER A 107 -10.95 4.82 3.75
C SER A 107 -10.95 6.30 4.13
N GLU A 108 -12.04 7.03 3.88
CA GLU A 108 -12.21 8.42 4.26
C GLU A 108 -12.21 8.59 5.78
N GLU A 109 -12.91 7.70 6.49
CA GLU A 109 -12.95 7.71 7.95
C GLU A 109 -11.55 7.50 8.55
N ILE A 110 -10.78 6.53 8.03
CA ILE A 110 -9.40 6.29 8.46
C ILE A 110 -8.53 7.53 8.23
N PHE A 111 -8.66 8.17 7.07
CA PHE A 111 -7.91 9.40 6.75
C PHE A 111 -8.28 10.53 7.72
N LEU A 112 -9.57 10.76 7.96
CA LEU A 112 -10.04 11.82 8.87
C LEU A 112 -9.59 11.58 10.30
N LYS A 113 -9.63 10.34 10.80
CA LYS A 113 -9.09 9.96 12.12
C LYS A 113 -7.61 10.31 12.24
N LEU A 114 -6.80 9.97 11.24
CA LEU A 114 -5.37 10.28 11.24
C LEU A 114 -5.10 11.80 11.16
N LYS A 115 -5.95 12.56 10.46
CA LYS A 115 -5.82 14.02 10.29
C LYS A 115 -6.24 14.80 11.54
N GLN A 116 -7.38 14.47 12.15
CA GLN A 116 -7.92 15.18 13.32
C GLN A 116 -6.98 15.13 14.55
N HIS A 117 -6.09 14.13 14.61
CA HIS A 117 -5.15 13.94 15.69
C HIS A 117 -3.69 14.22 15.31
N ALA A 118 -3.45 14.87 14.17
CA ALA A 118 -2.17 15.55 13.95
C ALA A 118 -2.06 16.68 14.98
N PRO A 119 -0.98 16.78 15.78
CA PRO A 119 -0.89 17.81 16.81
C PRO A 119 -1.06 19.18 16.17
N SER A 120 -2.12 19.90 16.58
CA SER A 120 -2.27 21.32 16.30
C SER A 120 -1.06 22.00 16.95
N LYS A 121 -0.14 22.51 16.13
CA LYS A 121 0.92 23.38 16.62
C LYS A 121 0.24 24.68 17.09
N LEU A 122 0.05 24.82 18.39
CA LEU A 122 0.04 26.12 19.04
C LEU A 122 1.47 26.41 19.52
#